data_AF-A0A7J0GF15-F1
#
_entry.id   AF-A0A7J0GF15-F1
#
_cell.length_a   1.000
_cell.length_b   1.000
_cell.length_c   1.000
_cell.angle_alpha   90.00
_cell.angle_beta   90.00
_cell.angle_gamma   90.00
#
_symmetry.space_group_name_H-M   'P 1'
#
loop_
_entity.id
_entity.type
_entity.pdbx_description
1 polymer ?
#
loop_
_entity_poly.entity_id
_entity_poly.type
_entity_poly.pdbx_seq_one_letter_code
_entity_poly.pdbx_strand_id
1 'polypeptide(L)'
;MLFMVLSYDGLHPPDALAVTAAGIAVALSEVPNSKTVAGVRIGLINDKFIVNPTTKEMEDSELDLLLAGTDSAILMIEVGSSETRSSILVAHEADWSPALVCVVDQSSILVFWDFAWTYNAGLPLTTKWLIYETF
;
A
#
# COMPACT_ATOMS: atom_id res chain seq x y z
N MET A 1 -0.16 -19.31 -6.78
CA MET A 1 0.09 -19.01 -5.36
C MET A 1 -1.26 -18.90 -4.65
N LEU A 2 -1.42 -19.45 -3.46
CA LEU A 2 -2.68 -19.41 -2.70
C LEU A 2 -2.50 -18.47 -1.51
N PHE A 3 -3.45 -17.56 -1.29
CA PHE A 3 -3.53 -16.76 -0.06
C PHE A 3 -4.80 -17.15 0.69
N MET A 4 -4.70 -17.26 2.02
CA MET A 4 -5.81 -17.59 2.91
C MET A 4 -5.77 -16.63 4.09
N VAL A 5 -6.90 -15.96 4.35
CA VAL A 5 -7.05 -15.07 5.51
C VAL A 5 -7.31 -15.92 6.74
N LEU A 6 -6.34 -15.98 7.65
CA LEU A 6 -6.44 -16.74 8.91
C LEU A 6 -7.11 -15.93 10.03
N SER A 7 -6.94 -14.61 10.01
CA SER A 7 -7.49 -13.67 10.97
C SER A 7 -7.76 -12.34 10.28
N TYR A 8 -8.85 -11.68 10.66
CA TYR A 8 -9.33 -10.44 10.05
C TYR A 8 -9.85 -9.51 11.15
N ASP A 9 -9.43 -8.25 11.13
CA ASP A 9 -9.80 -7.25 12.13
C ASP A 9 -11.22 -6.67 11.92
N GLY A 10 -11.82 -6.91 10.76
CA GLY A 10 -13.14 -6.36 10.41
C GLY A 10 -13.10 -4.94 9.85
N LEU A 11 -11.94 -4.29 9.84
CA LEU A 11 -11.80 -2.87 9.56
C LEU A 11 -11.07 -2.62 8.24
N HIS A 12 -9.91 -3.23 8.01
CA HIS A 12 -9.06 -2.94 6.85
C HIS A 12 -9.15 -4.06 5.83
N PRO A 13 -9.56 -3.79 4.57
CA PRO A 13 -9.61 -4.80 3.52
C PRO A 13 -8.28 -5.58 3.40
N PRO A 14 -8.32 -6.93 3.30
CA PRO A 14 -7.12 -7.76 3.35
C PRO A 14 -6.42 -7.90 1.99
N ASP A 15 -6.94 -7.26 0.94
CA ASP A 15 -6.52 -7.39 -0.45
C ASP A 15 -5.12 -6.82 -0.71
N ALA A 16 -4.84 -5.58 -0.27
CA ALA A 16 -3.51 -4.97 -0.39
C ALA A 16 -2.45 -5.77 0.38
N LEU A 17 -2.82 -6.28 1.55
CA LEU A 17 -2.01 -7.19 2.36
C LEU A 17 -1.77 -8.52 1.65
N ALA A 18 -2.77 -9.09 0.97
CA ALA A 18 -2.63 -10.33 0.23
C ALA A 18 -1.65 -10.19 -0.95
N VAL A 19 -1.69 -9.07 -1.66
CA VAL A 19 -0.73 -8.76 -2.74
C VAL A 19 0.69 -8.67 -2.18
N THR A 20 0.87 -7.95 -1.08
CA THR A 20 2.17 -7.80 -0.42
C THR A 20 2.71 -9.15 0.08
N ALA A 21 1.86 -9.95 0.73
CA ALA A 21 2.22 -11.30 1.18
C ALA A 21 2.61 -12.20 -0.01
N ALA A 22 1.96 -12.03 -1.16
CA ALA A 22 2.33 -12.74 -2.38
C ALA A 22 3.69 -12.36 -2.92
N GLY A 23 3.99 -11.07 -2.98
CA GLY A 23 5.32 -10.59 -3.37
C GLY A 23 6.41 -11.10 -2.43
N ILE A 24 6.15 -11.14 -1.13
CA ILE A 24 7.10 -11.67 -0.13
C ILE A 24 7.29 -13.19 -0.29
N ALA A 25 6.21 -13.96 -0.45
CA ALA A 25 6.31 -15.41 -0.63
C ALA A 25 7.13 -15.78 -1.88
N VAL A 26 6.98 -15.02 -2.96
CA VAL A 26 7.82 -15.17 -4.17
C VAL A 26 9.27 -14.74 -3.88
N ALA A 27 9.47 -13.64 -3.16
CA ALA A 27 10.79 -13.15 -2.79
C ALA A 27 11.59 -14.16 -1.94
N LEU A 28 10.90 -14.89 -1.05
CA LEU A 28 11.48 -15.94 -0.21
C LEU A 28 11.63 -17.28 -0.92
N SER A 29 10.96 -17.48 -2.05
CA SER A 29 11.07 -18.72 -2.82
C SER A 29 12.36 -18.76 -3.62
N GLU A 30 12.85 -19.96 -3.94
CA GLU A 30 14.04 -20.16 -4.77
C GLU A 30 13.78 -19.91 -6.27
N VAL A 31 12.70 -19.19 -6.62
CA VAL A 31 12.34 -18.89 -8.00
C VAL A 31 13.26 -17.80 -8.54
N PRO A 32 13.82 -17.96 -9.74
CA PRO A 32 14.64 -16.92 -10.36
C PRO A 32 13.82 -15.66 -10.64
N ASN A 33 14.40 -14.49 -10.32
CA ASN A 33 13.80 -13.14 -10.45
C ASN A 33 12.84 -12.72 -9.30
N SER A 34 13.28 -12.96 -8.06
CA SER A 34 12.58 -12.74 -6.79
C SER A 34 12.54 -11.28 -6.31
N LYS A 35 12.07 -10.35 -7.15
CA LYS A 35 11.81 -8.98 -6.69
C LYS A 35 10.58 -8.95 -5.79
N THR A 36 10.68 -8.26 -4.66
CA THR A 36 9.56 -8.04 -3.75
C THR A 36 8.56 -7.08 -4.40
N VAL A 37 7.29 -7.49 -4.40
CA VAL A 37 6.16 -6.67 -4.83
C VAL A 37 5.33 -6.34 -3.61
N ALA A 38 4.93 -5.08 -3.46
CA ALA A 38 3.96 -4.68 -2.45
C ALA A 38 2.70 -4.12 -3.09
N GLY A 39 1.58 -4.30 -2.38
CA GLY A 39 0.29 -3.74 -2.72
C GLY A 39 -0.12 -2.69 -1.69
N VAL A 40 -0.68 -1.57 -2.17
CA VAL A 40 -1.25 -0.51 -1.32
C VAL A 40 -2.60 -0.09 -1.88
N ARG A 41 -3.56 0.15 -0.99
CA ARG A 41 -4.87 0.70 -1.35
C ARG A 41 -4.92 2.17 -0.94
N ILE A 42 -5.47 3.03 -1.79
CA ILE A 42 -5.52 4.47 -1.58
C ILE A 42 -6.93 4.97 -1.83
N GLY A 43 -7.49 5.62 -0.82
CA GLY A 43 -8.76 6.32 -0.88
C GLY A 43 -8.58 7.83 -1.05
N LEU A 44 -9.62 8.52 -1.53
CA LEU A 44 -9.71 9.98 -1.54
C LEU A 44 -10.94 10.40 -0.75
N ILE A 45 -10.73 11.02 0.41
CA ILE A 45 -11.80 11.47 1.30
C ILE A 45 -11.57 12.94 1.60
N ASN A 46 -12.56 13.79 1.31
CA ASN A 46 -12.45 15.26 1.49
C ASN A 46 -11.19 15.85 0.83
N ASP A 47 -10.91 15.48 -0.43
CA ASP A 47 -9.72 15.89 -1.20
C ASP A 47 -8.37 15.49 -0.56
N LYS A 48 -8.37 14.53 0.39
CA LYS A 48 -7.15 13.99 1.00
C LYS A 48 -6.97 12.52 0.64
N PHE A 49 -5.75 12.18 0.21
CA PHE A 49 -5.36 10.80 -0.01
C PHE A 49 -5.15 10.10 1.33
N ILE A 50 -5.85 8.99 1.53
CA ILE A 50 -5.73 8.13 2.71
C ILE A 50 -5.13 6.81 2.25
N VAL A 51 -4.03 6.40 2.88
CA VAL A 51 -3.37 5.12 2.60
C VAL A 51 -3.96 4.03 3.48
N ASN A 52 -4.23 2.87 2.87
CA ASN A 52 -4.89 1.71 3.44
C ASN A 52 -6.12 2.09 4.29
N PRO A 53 -7.11 2.76 3.67
CA PRO A 53 -8.32 3.18 4.37
C PRO A 53 -9.10 1.97 4.92
N THR A 54 -9.82 2.21 6.01
CA THR A 54 -10.79 1.23 6.53
C THR A 54 -11.99 1.07 5.58
N THR A 55 -12.74 -0.01 5.74
CA THR A 55 -13.95 -0.29 4.97
C THR A 55 -14.97 0.85 5.10
N LYS A 56 -15.08 1.48 6.27
CA LYS A 56 -15.96 2.65 6.50
C LYS A 56 -15.45 3.89 5.77
N GLU A 57 -14.16 4.17 5.86
CA GLU A 57 -13.54 5.28 5.14
C GLU A 57 -13.68 5.11 3.62
N MET A 58 -13.64 3.86 3.13
CA MET A 58 -13.87 3.54 1.72
C MET A 58 -15.31 3.80 1.26
N GLU A 59 -16.31 3.74 2.14
CA GLU A 59 -17.70 4.09 1.79
C GLU A 59 -17.86 5.58 1.49
N ASP A 60 -17.08 6.43 2.17
CA ASP A 60 -17.03 7.88 1.95
C ASP A 60 -15.98 8.29 0.92
N SER A 61 -15.22 7.32 0.37
CA SER A 61 -14.14 7.58 -0.56
C SER A 61 -14.65 7.79 -1.98
N GLU A 62 -14.20 8.86 -2.61
CA GLU A 62 -14.52 9.17 -4.01
C GLU A 62 -13.64 8.40 -5.01
N LEU A 63 -12.61 7.72 -4.49
CA LEU A 63 -11.59 7.02 -5.25
C LEU A 63 -11.23 5.71 -4.55
N ASP A 64 -11.16 4.61 -5.29
CA ASP A 64 -10.57 3.35 -4.85
C ASP A 64 -9.41 3.01 -5.78
N LEU A 65 -8.19 3.22 -5.32
CA LEU A 65 -6.99 2.84 -6.06
C LEU A 65 -6.32 1.67 -5.35
N LEU A 66 -6.21 0.53 -6.03
CA LEU A 66 -5.34 -0.56 -5.62
C LEU A 66 -4.13 -0.58 -6.53
N LEU A 67 -2.95 -0.45 -5.93
CA LEU A 67 -1.68 -0.34 -6.64
C LEU A 67 -0.79 -1.49 -6.23
N ALA A 68 -0.05 -2.04 -7.18
CA ALA A 68 0.99 -3.02 -6.91
C ALA A 68 2.27 -2.66 -7.65
N GLY A 69 3.41 -2.77 -6.98
CA GLY A 69 4.69 -2.40 -7.58
C GLY A 69 5.90 -2.82 -6.78
N THR A 70 7.04 -2.42 -7.29
CA THR A 70 8.38 -2.62 -6.72
C THR A 70 8.93 -1.28 -6.23
N ASP A 71 10.11 -1.29 -5.61
CA ASP A 71 10.85 -0.09 -5.17
C ASP A 71 11.15 0.91 -6.30
N SER A 72 11.17 0.41 -7.53
CA SER A 72 11.65 1.10 -8.72
C SER A 72 10.57 1.38 -9.75
N ALA A 73 9.46 0.63 -9.73
CA ALA A 73 8.40 0.77 -10.72
C ALA A 73 7.04 0.27 -10.22
N ILE A 74 5.98 0.97 -10.60
CA ILE A 74 4.59 0.51 -10.48
C ILE A 74 4.33 -0.54 -11.55
N LEU A 75 3.74 -1.67 -11.17
CA LEU A 75 3.48 -2.79 -12.06
C LEU A 75 2.01 -2.91 -12.46
N MET A 76 1.10 -2.59 -11.54
CA MET A 76 -0.34 -2.73 -11.75
C MET A 76 -1.09 -1.64 -10.99
N ILE A 77 -2.16 -1.16 -11.62
CA ILE A 77 -3.08 -0.16 -11.09
C ILE A 77 -4.50 -0.67 -11.38
N GLU A 78 -5.32 -0.76 -10.34
CA GLU A 78 -6.76 -0.98 -10.44
C GLU A 78 -7.48 0.24 -9.87
N VAL A 79 -8.43 0.78 -10.65
CA VAL A 79 -9.13 2.02 -10.32
C VAL A 79 -10.63 1.79 -10.30
N GLY A 80 -11.22 1.95 -9.12
CA GLY A 80 -12.66 2.08 -8.93
C GLY A 80 -13.02 3.53 -8.64
N SER A 81 -13.55 4.26 -9.62
CA SER A 81 -14.13 5.59 -9.40
C SER A 81 -15.12 5.98 -10.48
N SER A 82 -15.89 7.05 -10.26
CA SER A 82 -16.70 7.66 -11.31
C SER A 82 -15.79 8.18 -12.44
N GLU A 83 -16.11 7.86 -13.70
CA GLU A 83 -15.24 8.08 -14.89
C GLU A 83 -14.69 9.51 -14.99
N THR A 84 -15.39 10.50 -14.44
CA THR A 84 -15.05 11.93 -14.52
C THR A 84 -13.87 12.34 -13.63
N ARG A 85 -13.58 11.63 -12.54
CA ARG A 85 -12.47 11.96 -11.59
C ARG A 85 -11.27 11.01 -11.69
N SER A 86 -11.48 9.80 -12.24
CA SER A 86 -10.46 8.76 -12.41
C SER A 86 -9.18 9.25 -13.11
N SER A 87 -9.32 9.95 -14.23
CA SER A 87 -8.18 10.33 -15.09
C SER A 87 -7.33 11.46 -14.53
N ILE A 88 -7.91 12.37 -13.75
CA ILE A 88 -7.19 13.48 -13.11
C ILE A 88 -6.40 13.01 -11.89
N LEU A 89 -6.93 12.07 -11.12
CA LEU A 89 -6.30 11.60 -9.89
C LEU A 89 -5.14 10.62 -10.16
N VAL A 90 -5.23 9.83 -11.24
CA VAL A 90 -4.09 9.02 -11.73
C VAL A 90 -2.95 9.92 -12.25
N ALA A 91 -3.26 11.09 -12.81
CA ALA A 91 -2.25 12.05 -13.25
C ALA A 91 -1.47 12.69 -12.08
N HIS A 92 -2.02 12.67 -10.86
CA HIS A 92 -1.35 13.05 -9.62
C HIS A 92 -0.51 11.91 -9.01
N GLU A 93 0.15 11.11 -9.87
CA GLU A 93 1.02 10.00 -9.47
C GLU A 93 2.08 10.41 -8.45
N ALA A 94 2.58 11.64 -8.53
CA ALA A 94 3.61 12.17 -7.63
C ALA A 94 3.18 12.23 -6.15
N ASP A 95 1.87 12.36 -5.87
CA ASP A 95 1.37 12.56 -4.51
C ASP A 95 1.30 11.24 -3.74
N TRP A 96 0.97 10.13 -4.41
CA TRP A 96 0.81 8.82 -3.78
C TRP A 96 1.92 7.80 -4.12
N SER A 97 2.70 8.01 -5.19
CA SER A 97 3.83 7.14 -5.57
C SER A 97 4.84 6.92 -4.43
N PRO A 98 5.20 7.93 -3.61
CA PRO A 98 6.09 7.73 -2.46
C PRO A 98 5.55 6.73 -1.43
N ALA A 99 4.23 6.57 -1.34
CA ALA A 99 3.64 5.61 -0.42
C ALA A 99 3.92 4.17 -0.85
N LEU A 100 3.81 3.88 -2.15
CA LEU A 100 4.11 2.56 -2.69
C LEU A 100 5.60 2.22 -2.56
N VAL A 101 6.49 3.16 -2.90
CA VAL A 101 7.95 2.96 -2.76
C VAL A 101 8.33 2.69 -1.31
N CYS A 102 7.75 3.42 -0.36
CA CYS A 102 8.03 3.22 1.06
C CYS A 102 7.57 1.85 1.56
N VAL A 103 6.42 1.33 1.09
CA VAL A 103 5.94 -0.01 1.46
C VAL A 103 6.87 -1.10 0.89
N VAL A 104 7.43 -0.91 -0.31
CA VAL A 104 8.33 -1.90 -0.92
C VAL A 104 9.74 -1.85 -0.33
N ASP A 105 10.26 -0.68 0.03
CA ASP A 105 11.61 -0.49 0.60
C ASP A 105 11.75 -1.03 2.04
N GLN A 106 10.66 -1.50 2.66
CA GLN A 106 10.71 -2.11 3.98
C GLN A 106 11.36 -3.50 3.92
N SER A 107 12.68 -3.50 3.91
CA SER A 107 13.60 -4.62 4.15
C SER A 107 13.37 -5.35 5.49
N SER A 108 12.39 -4.91 6.29
CA SER A 108 12.02 -5.44 7.59
C SER A 108 10.54 -5.84 7.55
N ILE A 109 10.25 -7.13 7.65
CA ILE A 109 8.92 -7.78 7.54
C ILE A 109 7.86 -7.31 8.56
N LEU A 110 8.15 -6.29 9.37
CA LEU A 110 7.39 -5.90 10.57
C LEU A 110 6.77 -4.50 10.52
N VAL A 111 7.03 -3.68 9.48
CA VAL A 111 6.80 -2.21 9.55
C VAL A 111 5.61 -1.73 8.69
N PHE A 112 4.87 -2.65 8.05
CA PHE A 112 3.73 -2.32 7.18
C PHE A 112 2.64 -1.50 7.91
N TRP A 113 2.44 -1.79 9.20
CA TRP A 113 1.41 -1.14 10.03
C TRP A 113 1.79 0.26 10.52
N ASP A 114 3.07 0.51 10.81
CA ASP A 114 3.55 1.85 11.19
C ASP A 114 3.45 2.84 10.02
N PHE A 115 3.53 2.34 8.80
CA PHE A 115 3.53 3.16 7.58
C PHE A 115 2.20 3.87 7.31
N ALA A 116 1.07 3.15 7.35
CA ALA A 116 -0.26 3.75 7.09
C ALA A 116 -0.55 4.90 8.07
N TRP A 117 -0.13 4.76 9.32
CA TRP A 117 -0.29 5.80 10.34
C TRP A 117 0.60 7.02 10.08
N THR A 118 1.84 6.81 9.62
CA THR A 118 2.82 7.87 9.34
C THR A 118 2.40 8.73 8.14
N TYR A 119 1.93 8.10 7.07
CA TYR A 119 1.44 8.78 5.87
C TYR A 119 0.19 9.60 6.19
N ASN A 120 -0.80 9.00 6.85
CA ASN A 120 -2.06 9.66 7.19
C ASN A 120 -1.86 10.81 8.21
N ALA A 121 -0.81 10.77 9.02
CA ALA A 121 -0.41 11.84 9.94
C ALA A 121 0.37 12.99 9.27
N GLY A 122 0.70 12.89 7.97
CA GLY A 122 1.46 13.92 7.24
C GLY A 122 2.93 14.03 7.69
N LEU A 123 3.48 12.98 8.28
CA LEU A 123 4.88 12.92 8.70
C LEU A 123 5.79 12.59 7.50
N PRO A 124 7.04 13.10 7.46
CA PRO A 124 7.94 12.85 6.33
C PRO A 124 8.26 11.35 6.18
N LEU A 125 8.12 10.86 4.94
CA LEU A 125 8.33 9.45 4.56
C LEU A 125 9.80 8.97 4.69
N THR A 126 10.72 9.88 5.01
CA THR A 126 12.14 9.62 5.25
C THR A 126 12.46 9.18 6.67
N THR A 127 11.46 9.06 7.56
CA THR A 127 11.70 8.71 8.96
C THR A 127 12.04 7.22 9.08
N LYS A 128 13.31 6.90 8.78
CA LYS A 128 13.97 5.64 9.10
C LYS A 128 13.86 5.48 10.62
N TRP A 129 12.91 4.67 11.05
CA TRP A 129 12.50 4.55 12.45
C TRP A 129 13.66 4.10 13.33
N LEU A 130 14.06 4.99 14.25
CA LEU A 130 15.03 4.84 15.34
C LEU A 130 14.61 3.82 16.43
N ILE A 131 13.86 2.77 16.09
CA ILE A 131 13.43 1.72 17.03
C ILE A 131 14.35 0.49 17.03
N TYR A 132 15.38 0.46 16.17
CA TYR A 132 16.34 -0.65 16.10
C TYR A 132 17.67 -0.42 16.83
N GLU A 133 17.83 0.65 17.63
CA GLU A 133 19.05 0.85 18.47
C GLU A 133 18.90 0.43 19.94
N THR A 134 17.80 -0.22 20.32
CA THR A 134 17.66 -0.78 21.67
C THR A 134 17.05 -2.17 21.66
N PHE A 135 17.61 -3.12 20.93
CA PHE A 135 17.65 -4.56 21.28
C PHE A 135 18.76 -5.26 20.49
#